data_AF-A0A536UC94-F1
#
_entry.id   AF-A0A536UC94-F1
#
_cell.length_a   1.000
_cell.length_b   1.000
_cell.length_c   1.000
_cell.angle_alpha   90.00
_cell.angle_beta   90.00
_cell.angle_gamma   90.00
#
_symmetry.space_group_name_H-M   'P 1'
#
loop_
_entity.id
_entity.type
_entity.pdbx_description
1 polymer ?
#
loop_
_entity_poly.entity_id
_entity_poly.type
_entity_poly.pdbx_seq_one_letter_code
_entity_poly.pdbx_strand_id
1 'polypeptide(L)'
;MLLAAAATLAAPMAFAQSPIVIKFSHVVAPDTPKGKGAQRFKELVEERSKGAIKVEVYPNSQLYKDKEELEALQLGSVQMLAPSLAKFGPLGVKE
;
A
#
# COMPACT_ATOMS: atom_id res chain seq x y z
N MET A 1 -7.17 -62.39 -12.81
CA MET A 1 -7.66 -61.00 -13.00
C MET A 1 -7.03 -60.15 -11.91
N LEU A 2 -6.00 -59.36 -12.26
CA LEU A 2 -5.42 -58.37 -11.34
C LEU A 2 -6.30 -57.12 -11.34
N LEU A 3 -6.84 -56.73 -10.18
CA LEU A 3 -7.45 -55.41 -9.98
C LEU A 3 -6.32 -54.40 -9.73
N ALA A 4 -6.08 -53.51 -10.70
CA ALA A 4 -5.18 -52.38 -10.54
C ALA A 4 -5.87 -51.26 -9.75
N ALA A 5 -5.28 -50.88 -8.62
CA ALA A 5 -5.71 -49.77 -7.78
C ALA A 5 -5.35 -48.44 -8.46
N ALA A 6 -6.35 -47.58 -8.70
CA ALA A 6 -6.15 -46.21 -9.15
C ALA A 6 -6.17 -45.27 -7.92
N ALA A 7 -5.00 -44.95 -7.38
CA ALA A 7 -4.86 -43.90 -6.36
C ALA A 7 -4.91 -42.53 -7.05
N THR A 8 -6.02 -41.83 -6.91
CA THR A 8 -6.15 -40.43 -7.35
C THR A 8 -5.31 -39.52 -6.45
N LEU A 9 -4.21 -39.00 -6.97
CA LEU A 9 -3.40 -37.95 -6.36
C LEU A 9 -4.23 -36.65 -6.29
N ALA A 10 -4.83 -36.35 -5.14
CA ALA A 10 -5.36 -35.03 -4.85
C ALA A 10 -4.20 -34.07 -4.58
N ALA A 11 -3.85 -33.23 -5.55
CA ALA A 11 -2.87 -32.16 -5.35
C ALA A 11 -3.47 -31.08 -4.41
N PRO A 12 -2.70 -30.55 -3.44
CA PRO A 12 -3.18 -29.46 -2.60
C PRO A 12 -3.39 -28.20 -3.45
N MET A 13 -4.59 -27.62 -3.36
CA MET A 13 -4.85 -26.30 -3.93
C MET A 13 -4.04 -25.27 -3.14
N ALA A 14 -3.06 -24.65 -3.80
CA ALA A 14 -2.36 -23.50 -3.24
C ALA A 14 -3.30 -22.29 -3.24
N PHE A 15 -3.73 -21.85 -2.06
CA PHE A 15 -4.44 -20.58 -1.92
C PHE A 15 -3.42 -19.44 -2.05
N ALA A 16 -3.59 -18.60 -3.08
CA ALA A 16 -2.81 -17.36 -3.19
C ALA A 16 -3.23 -16.41 -2.07
N GLN A 17 -2.27 -15.94 -1.27
CA GLN A 17 -2.53 -14.96 -0.21
C GLN A 17 -2.97 -13.63 -0.82
N SER A 18 -3.98 -13.00 -0.22
CA SER A 18 -4.44 -11.67 -0.64
C SER A 18 -3.29 -10.65 -0.59
N PRO A 19 -3.17 -9.75 -1.59
CA PRO A 19 -2.12 -8.73 -1.60
C PRO A 19 -2.17 -7.82 -0.37
N ILE A 20 -1.01 -7.39 0.10
CA ILE A 20 -0.90 -6.32 1.09
C ILE A 20 -1.30 -5.02 0.40
N VAL A 21 -2.21 -4.24 0.99
CA VAL A 21 -2.65 -2.96 0.43
C VAL A 21 -2.02 -1.81 1.21
N ILE A 22 -1.28 -0.94 0.50
CA ILE A 22 -0.79 0.33 1.01
C ILE A 22 -1.69 1.44 0.46
N LYS A 23 -2.53 2.03 1.32
CA LYS A 23 -3.22 3.27 0.98
C LYS A 23 -2.26 4.44 1.20
N PHE A 24 -1.87 5.10 0.12
CA PHE A 24 -0.98 6.25 0.12
C PHE A 24 -1.81 7.52 -0.10
N SER A 25 -2.14 8.22 1.00
CA SER A 25 -2.88 9.48 0.96
C SER A 25 -1.92 10.68 0.89
N HIS A 26 -2.21 11.66 0.03
CA HIS A 26 -1.48 12.93 0.03
C HIS A 26 -2.33 14.13 -0.41
N VAL A 27 -1.93 15.33 0.00
CA VAL A 27 -2.76 16.55 -0.08
C VAL A 27 -2.63 17.37 -1.36
N VAL A 28 -1.69 17.02 -2.25
CA VAL A 28 -1.41 17.79 -3.48
C VAL A 28 -1.97 17.15 -4.75
N ALA A 29 -1.94 17.90 -5.85
CA ALA A 29 -2.32 17.43 -7.17
C ALA A 29 -1.35 16.35 -7.73
N PRO A 30 -1.85 15.42 -8.57
CA PRO A 30 -1.04 14.35 -9.18
C PRO A 30 0.21 14.86 -9.93
N ASP A 31 0.12 15.98 -10.64
CA ASP A 31 1.20 16.47 -11.50
C ASP A 31 2.33 17.20 -10.75
N THR A 32 2.18 17.41 -9.45
CA THR A 32 3.24 17.97 -8.62
C THR A 32 4.40 16.98 -8.44
N PRO A 33 5.61 17.42 -8.06
CA PRO A 33 6.72 16.50 -7.78
C PRO A 33 6.38 15.40 -6.76
N LYS A 34 5.59 15.73 -5.72
CA LYS A 34 5.12 14.76 -4.73
C LYS A 34 4.11 13.77 -5.32
N GLY A 35 3.16 14.24 -6.13
CA GLY A 35 2.20 13.36 -6.80
C GLY A 35 2.87 12.38 -7.77
N LYS A 36 3.80 12.87 -8.59
CA LYS A 36 4.63 12.03 -9.47
C LYS A 36 5.48 11.02 -8.68
N GLY A 37 6.04 11.44 -7.55
CA GLY A 37 6.77 10.57 -6.64
C GLY A 37 5.90 9.44 -6.07
N ALA A 38 4.68 9.74 -5.63
CA ALA A 38 3.73 8.74 -5.12
C ALA A 38 3.32 7.74 -6.21
N GLN A 39 3.08 8.22 -7.43
CA GLN A 39 2.78 7.36 -8.58
C GLN A 39 3.96 6.44 -8.93
N ARG A 40 5.19 6.98 -8.96
CA ARG A 40 6.39 6.19 -9.22
C ARG A 40 6.66 5.16 -8.11
N PHE A 41 6.38 5.51 -6.86
CA PHE A 41 6.45 4.57 -5.74
C PHE A 41 5.50 3.39 -5.94
N LYS A 42 4.23 3.65 -6.31
CA LYS A 42 3.25 2.61 -6.64
C LYS A 42 3.79 1.64 -7.69
N GLU A 43 4.27 2.16 -8.83
CA GLU A 43 4.80 1.32 -9.91
C GLU A 43 5.94 0.42 -9.45
N LEU A 44 6.93 0.99 -8.76
CA LEU A 44 8.11 0.26 -8.32
C LEU A 44 7.79 -0.80 -7.26
N VAL A 45 6.87 -0.51 -6.35
CA VAL A 45 6.47 -1.46 -5.31
C VAL A 45 5.69 -2.62 -5.92
N GLU A 46 4.71 -2.33 -6.79
CA GLU A 46 3.90 -3.36 -7.44
C GLU A 46 4.77 -4.26 -8.34
N GLU A 47 5.69 -3.67 -9.11
CA GLU A 47 6.65 -4.39 -9.95
C GLU A 47 7.58 -5.30 -9.12
N ARG A 48 8.27 -4.72 -8.12
CA ARG A 48 9.30 -5.45 -7.35
C ARG A 48 8.71 -6.48 -6.41
N SER A 49 7.49 -6.26 -5.92
CA SER A 49 6.77 -7.22 -5.10
C SER A 49 6.09 -8.32 -5.91
N LYS A 50 6.16 -8.28 -7.25
CA LYS A 50 5.45 -9.20 -8.15
C LYS A 50 3.96 -9.27 -7.83
N GLY A 51 3.35 -8.12 -7.51
CA GLY A 51 1.94 -8.00 -7.15
C GLY A 51 1.58 -8.44 -5.73
N ALA A 52 2.54 -8.89 -4.90
CA ALA A 52 2.27 -9.22 -3.49
C ALA A 52 1.91 -7.98 -2.65
N ILE A 53 2.32 -6.79 -3.10
CA ILE A 53 1.94 -5.50 -2.52
C ILE A 53 1.24 -4.67 -3.59
N LYS A 54 0.06 -4.17 -3.27
CA LYS A 54 -0.72 -3.21 -4.07
C LYS A 54 -0.64 -1.84 -3.41
N VAL A 55 -0.39 -0.79 -4.20
CA VAL A 55 -0.39 0.59 -3.71
C VAL A 55 -1.56 1.35 -4.31
N GLU A 56 -2.39 1.93 -3.46
CA GLU A 56 -3.54 2.75 -3.85
C GLU A 56 -3.22 4.21 -3.51
N VAL A 57 -3.02 5.04 -4.54
CA VAL A 57 -2.64 6.45 -4.38
C VAL A 57 -3.90 7.31 -4.38
N TYR A 58 -4.05 8.14 -3.34
CA TYR A 58 -5.19 9.04 -3.14
C TYR A 58 -4.69 10.50 -3.08
N PRO A 59 -4.64 11.19 -4.23
CA PRO A 59 -4.18 12.58 -4.31
C PRO A 59 -5.26 13.57 -3.85
N ASN A 60 -4.96 14.87 -3.89
CA ASN A 60 -5.92 15.96 -3.66
C ASN A 60 -6.71 15.86 -2.34
N SER A 61 -6.13 15.25 -1.30
CA SER A 61 -6.82 15.01 -0.05
C SER A 61 -8.18 14.30 -0.24
N GLN A 62 -8.22 13.31 -1.13
CA GLN A 62 -9.42 12.48 -1.36
C GLN A 62 -9.85 11.72 -0.11
N LEU A 63 -8.89 11.25 0.69
CA LEU A 63 -9.17 10.55 1.95
C LEU A 63 -9.09 11.47 3.17
N TYR A 64 -7.98 12.21 3.32
CA TYR A 64 -7.73 13.03 4.51
C TYR A 64 -7.11 14.38 4.14
N LYS A 65 -7.46 15.42 4.91
CA LYS A 65 -6.85 16.74 4.81
C LYS A 65 -5.53 16.80 5.60
N ASP A 66 -4.73 17.83 5.31
CA ASP A 66 -3.41 18.08 5.91
C ASP A 66 -3.38 18.14 7.45
N LYS A 67 -4.52 18.39 8.10
CA LYS A 67 -4.64 18.40 9.57
C LYS A 67 -4.97 17.03 10.17
N GLU A 68 -5.55 16.13 9.39
CA GLU A 68 -6.14 14.86 9.83
C GLU A 68 -5.27 13.66 9.46
N GLU A 69 -4.39 13.82 8.45
CA GLU A 69 -3.68 12.70 7.83
C GLU A 69 -2.78 11.94 8.82
N LEU A 70 -2.10 12.62 9.75
CA LEU A 70 -1.24 11.97 10.75
C LEU A 70 -2.04 11.10 11.72
N GLU A 71 -3.22 11.53 12.14
CA GLU A 71 -4.11 10.73 12.98
C GLU A 71 -4.63 9.52 12.21
N ALA A 72 -5.00 9.70 10.94
CA ALA A 72 -5.41 8.60 10.06
C ALA A 72 -4.31 7.54 9.88
N LEU A 73 -3.04 7.95 9.84
CA LEU A 73 -1.90 7.04 9.83
C LEU A 73 -1.75 6.30 11.17
N GLN A 74 -1.85 7.01 12.29
CA GLN A 74 -1.77 6.40 13.63
C GLN A 74 -2.86 5.36 13.87
N LEU A 75 -4.08 5.63 13.39
CA LEU A 75 -5.21 4.70 13.47
C LEU A 75 -5.14 3.57 12.43
N GLY A 76 -4.15 3.57 11.53
CA GLY A 76 -4.00 2.57 10.48
C GLY A 76 -5.04 2.65 9.36
N SER A 77 -5.77 3.76 9.26
CA SER A 77 -6.75 3.98 8.18
C SER A 77 -6.07 4.13 6.81
N VAL A 78 -4.83 4.61 6.82
CA VAL A 78 -3.89 4.63 5.70
C VAL A 78 -2.53 4.08 6.14
N GLN A 79 -1.73 3.59 5.20
CA GLN A 79 -0.43 2.97 5.48
C GLN A 79 0.73 3.91 5.14
N MET A 80 0.48 4.95 4.36
CA MET A 80 1.51 5.88 3.93
C MET A 80 0.97 7.29 3.70
N LEU A 81 1.79 8.26 4.08
CA LEU A 81 1.60 9.69 3.84
C LEU A 81 2.87 10.29 3.22
N ALA A 82 2.76 11.50 2.70
CA ALA A 82 3.91 12.33 2.33
C ALA A 82 3.72 13.77 2.85
N PRO A 83 3.78 13.96 4.18
CA PRO A 83 3.55 15.26 4.82
C PRO A 83 4.78 16.17 4.69
N SER A 84 4.62 17.44 5.07
CA SER A 84 5.75 18.36 5.27
C SER A 84 6.53 18.00 6.54
N LEU A 85 7.86 18.19 6.54
CA LEU A 85 8.71 17.95 7.72
C LEU A 85 8.30 18.80 8.93
N ALA A 86 7.80 20.01 8.71
CA ALA A 86 7.30 20.90 9.75
C ALA A 86 6.19 20.28 10.62
N LYS A 87 5.51 19.24 10.12
CA LYS A 87 4.47 18.51 10.87
C LYS A 87 5.02 17.62 11.98
N PHE A 88 6.31 17.32 11.97
CA PHE A 88 6.93 16.48 13.00
C PHE A 88 7.48 17.26 14.20
N GLY A 89 7.50 18.60 14.16
CA GLY A 89 7.89 19.43 15.30
C GLY A 89 7.11 19.11 16.59
N PRO A 90 5.76 19.05 16.56
CA PRO A 90 4.97 18.61 17.71
C PRO A 90 5.22 17.16 18.16
N LEU A 91 5.80 16.32 17.30
CA LEU A 91 6.18 14.94 17.60
C LEU A 91 7.61 14.84 18.19
N GLY A 92 8.26 15.97 18.46
CA GLY A 92 9.60 16.03 19.05
C GLY A 92 10.74 15.73 18.07
N VAL A 93 10.45 15.61 16.78
CA VAL A 93 11.47 15.46 15.73
C VAL A 93 12.03 16.85 15.42
N LYS A 94 13.34 17.02 15.61
CA LYS A 94 14.05 18.24 15.22
C LYS A 94 14.33 18.19 13.72
N GLU A 95 14.10 19.30 13.02
CA GLU A 95 14.49 19.47 11.61
C GLU A 95 16.02 19.44 11.43
#